data_AF-A0A6A4WFH7-F1
#
_entry.id   AF-A0A6A4WFH7-F1
#
_cell.length_a   1.000
_cell.length_b   1.000
_cell.length_c   1.000
_cell.angle_alpha   90.00
_cell.angle_beta   90.00
_cell.angle_gamma   90.00
#
_symmetry.space_group_name_H-M   'P 1'
#
loop_
_entity.id
_entity.type
_entity.pdbx_description
1 polymer ?
#
loop_
_entity_poly.entity_id
_entity_poly.type
_entity_poly.pdbx_seq_one_letter_code
_entity_poly.pdbx_strand_id
1 'polypeptide(L)'
;MPGKMSLRSVAVAQNRPAFFAGRLKKAMKGPGTNDKDLIRLLISRAEIDLGNIKDEYLKMFGTPLEKDVADDTSGDYRKLLLKLVGTTE
;
A
#
# COMPACT_ATOMS: atom_id res chain seq x y z
N MET A 1 30.00 -18.10 -5.27
CA MET A 1 29.43 -17.09 -4.34
C MET A 1 29.11 -15.84 -5.17
N PRO A 2 27.99 -15.11 -4.96
CA PRO A 2 27.20 -14.94 -3.74
C PRO A 2 25.80 -15.57 -3.80
N GLY A 3 25.28 -15.94 -2.62
CA GLY A 3 23.96 -16.53 -2.42
C GLY A 3 22.84 -15.54 -2.74
N LYS A 4 21.69 -16.10 -3.15
CA LYS A 4 20.45 -15.36 -3.43
C LYS A 4 19.97 -14.68 -2.14
N MET A 5 20.53 -13.52 -1.82
CA MET A 5 20.01 -12.63 -0.80
C MET A 5 18.58 -12.29 -1.23
N SER A 6 17.61 -12.58 -0.37
CA SER A 6 16.18 -12.37 -0.67
C SER A 6 15.96 -10.95 -1.19
N LEU A 7 15.59 -10.79 -2.46
CA LEU A 7 15.41 -9.47 -3.11
C LEU A 7 14.51 -8.51 -2.31
N ARG A 8 13.68 -9.07 -1.42
CA ARG A 8 12.81 -8.33 -0.50
C ARG A 8 13.56 -7.56 0.59
N SER A 9 14.62 -8.12 1.18
CA SER A 9 15.39 -7.40 2.20
C SER A 9 16.19 -6.26 1.59
N VAL A 10 16.71 -6.44 0.37
CA VAL A 10 17.43 -5.40 -0.37
C VAL A 10 16.52 -4.23 -0.73
N ALA A 11 15.30 -4.49 -1.20
CA ALA A 11 14.34 -3.43 -1.54
C ALA A 11 13.90 -2.58 -0.32
N VAL A 12 13.65 -3.23 0.83
CA VAL A 12 13.32 -2.52 2.08
C VAL A 12 14.50 -1.67 2.58
N ALA A 13 15.74 -2.15 2.41
CA ALA A 13 16.94 -1.45 2.85
C ALA A 13 17.24 -0.17 2.04
N GLN A 14 16.73 -0.04 0.81
CA GLN A 14 17.00 1.12 -0.05
C GLN A 14 15.91 2.20 0.02
N ASN A 15 14.63 1.84 -0.02
CA ASN A 15 13.53 2.79 0.17
C ASN A 15 12.29 2.05 0.70
N ARG A 16 12.11 2.11 2.02
CA ARG A 16 11.02 1.44 2.73
C ARG A 16 9.62 1.95 2.29
N PRO A 17 9.35 3.27 2.19
CA PRO A 17 8.10 3.77 1.63
C PRO A 17 7.78 3.22 0.23
N ALA A 18 8.77 3.22 -0.67
CA ALA A 18 8.58 2.73 -2.05
C ALA A 18 8.24 1.23 -2.08
N PHE A 19 8.86 0.43 -1.21
CA PHE A 19 8.53 -0.99 -1.08
C PHE A 19 7.06 -1.21 -0.70
N PHE A 20 6.57 -0.49 0.32
CA PHE A 20 5.17 -0.61 0.75
C PHE A 20 4.20 -0.06 -0.30
N ALA A 21 4.53 1.06 -0.94
CA ALA A 21 3.74 1.62 -2.02
C ALA A 21 3.55 0.63 -3.18
N GLY A 22 4.66 -0.01 -3.61
CA GLY A 22 4.62 -1.06 -4.64
C GLY A 22 3.77 -2.26 -4.24
N ARG A 23 3.79 -2.65 -2.96
CA ARG A 23 2.94 -3.75 -2.46
C ARG A 23 1.47 -3.39 -2.43
N LEU A 24 1.13 -2.16 -2.02
CA LEU A 24 -0.25 -1.67 -2.04
C LEU A 24 -0.80 -1.65 -3.47
N LYS A 25 -0.04 -1.09 -4.42
CA LYS A 25 -0.45 -1.10 -5.84
C LYS A 25 -0.64 -2.52 -6.37
N LYS A 26 0.26 -3.44 -6.00
CA LYS A 26 0.14 -4.85 -6.39
C LYS A 26 -1.10 -5.53 -5.78
N ALA A 27 -1.47 -5.19 -4.55
CA ALA A 27 -2.66 -5.75 -3.90
C ALA A 27 -3.96 -5.33 -4.57
N MET A 28 -3.98 -4.15 -5.22
CA MET A 28 -5.11 -3.60 -5.96
C MET A 28 -5.02 -3.83 -7.48
N LYS A 29 -4.02 -4.59 -7.97
CA LYS A 29 -3.83 -4.81 -9.41
C LYS A 29 -4.46 -6.14 -9.84
N GLY A 30 -5.53 -6.07 -10.64
CA GLY A 30 -6.12 -7.23 -11.31
C GLY A 30 -7.65 -7.24 -11.20
N PRO A 31 -8.32 -8.30 -11.68
CA PRO A 31 -9.74 -8.47 -11.41
C PRO A 31 -9.95 -8.75 -9.92
N GLY A 32 -10.38 -7.72 -9.18
CA GLY A 32 -10.59 -7.76 -7.74
C GLY A 32 -9.34 -7.46 -6.92
N THR A 33 -9.53 -7.40 -5.60
CA THR A 33 -8.51 -6.98 -4.64
C THR A 33 -7.94 -8.18 -3.89
N ASN A 34 -6.63 -8.21 -3.64
CA ASN A 34 -6.07 -9.12 -2.66
C ASN A 34 -6.26 -8.55 -1.24
N ASP A 35 -7.47 -8.72 -0.71
CA ASP A 35 -7.92 -8.13 0.55
C ASP A 35 -6.99 -8.45 1.72
N LYS A 36 -6.53 -9.70 1.82
CA LYS A 36 -5.63 -10.13 2.90
C LYS A 36 -4.31 -9.35 2.91
N ASP A 37 -3.77 -9.04 1.74
CA ASP A 37 -2.55 -8.25 1.63
C ASP A 37 -2.84 -6.77 1.84
N LEU A 38 -3.91 -6.23 1.26
CA LEU A 38 -4.28 -4.82 1.39
C LEU A 38 -4.54 -4.44 2.86
N ILE A 39 -5.41 -5.19 3.54
CA ILE A 39 -5.76 -4.96 4.96
C ILE A 39 -4.52 -5.07 5.84
N ARG A 40 -3.72 -6.12 5.67
CA ARG A 40 -2.54 -6.35 6.51
C ARG A 40 -1.48 -5.27 6.32
N LEU A 41 -1.31 -4.77 5.09
CA LEU A 41 -0.43 -3.65 4.81
C LEU A 41 -0.97 -2.37 5.46
N LEU A 42 -2.24 -2.00 5.24
CA LEU A 42 -2.80 -0.77 5.80
C LEU A 42 -2.77 -0.77 7.34
N ILE A 43 -3.24 -1.83 8.00
CA ILE A 43 -3.25 -1.91 9.46
C ILE A 43 -1.83 -1.84 10.04
N SER A 44 -0.87 -2.60 9.47
CA SER A 44 0.49 -2.63 10.02
C SER A 44 1.28 -1.34 9.78
N ARG A 45 0.82 -0.44 8.91
CA ARG A 45 1.53 0.79 8.55
C ARG A 45 0.83 2.07 9.00
N ALA A 46 -0.48 2.02 9.27
CA ALA A 46 -1.33 3.18 9.53
C ALA A 46 -0.72 4.18 10.52
N GLU A 47 -0.28 3.71 11.69
CA GLU A 47 0.25 4.58 12.76
C GLU A 47 1.79 4.74 12.73
N ILE A 48 2.46 4.13 11.76
CA ILE A 48 3.93 4.07 11.73
C ILE A 48 4.51 5.05 10.71
N ASP A 49 4.12 4.92 9.45
CA ASP A 49 4.70 5.68 8.34
C ASP A 49 3.78 5.78 7.13
N LEU A 50 2.46 5.61 7.30
CA LEU A 50 1.53 5.62 6.19
C LEU A 50 1.55 6.95 5.41
N GLY A 51 1.84 8.08 6.08
CA GLY A 51 2.07 9.37 5.41
C GLY A 51 3.20 9.31 4.38
N ASN A 52 4.39 8.84 4.79
CA ASN A 52 5.53 8.68 3.88
C ASN A 52 5.23 7.71 2.73
N ILE A 53 4.46 6.66 3.01
CA ILE A 53 4.03 5.68 1.99
C ILE A 53 3.07 6.34 1.00
N LYS A 54 2.14 7.19 1.45
CA LYS A 54 1.21 7.93 0.59
C LYS A 54 1.95 8.88 -0.35
N ASP A 55 2.92 9.62 0.17
CA ASP A 55 3.73 10.54 -0.63
C ASP A 55 4.52 9.80 -1.72
N GLU A 56 5.19 8.71 -1.34
CA GLU A 56 5.95 7.91 -2.31
C GLU A 56 5.02 7.17 -3.29
N TYR A 57 3.84 6.72 -2.86
CA TYR A 57 2.83 6.12 -3.72
C TYR A 57 2.35 7.10 -4.80
N LEU A 58 2.02 8.34 -4.41
CA LEU A 58 1.63 9.39 -5.33
C LEU A 58 2.75 9.68 -6.33
N LYS A 59 3.99 9.80 -5.86
CA LYS A 59 5.16 10.02 -6.71
C LYS A 59 5.41 8.88 -7.71
N MET A 60 5.24 7.62 -7.28
CA MET A 60 5.49 6.44 -8.12
C MET A 60 4.40 6.19 -9.16
N PHE A 61 3.15 6.51 -8.85
CA PHE A 61 2.01 6.06 -9.63
C PHE A 61 1.10 7.18 -10.16
N GLY A 62 1.33 8.43 -9.74
CA GLY A 62 0.57 9.60 -10.19
C GLY A 62 -0.87 9.66 -9.67
N THR A 63 -1.28 8.74 -8.80
CA THR A 63 -2.60 8.73 -8.16
C THR A 63 -2.46 8.65 -6.64
N PRO A 64 -3.28 9.39 -5.86
CA PRO A 64 -3.31 9.25 -4.41
C PRO A 64 -3.73 7.83 -4.00
N LEU A 65 -3.15 7.32 -2.91
CA LEU A 65 -3.46 5.98 -2.41
C LEU A 65 -4.96 5.81 -2.09
N GLU A 66 -5.58 6.84 -1.52
CA GLU A 66 -6.99 6.89 -1.16
C GLU A 66 -7.89 6.68 -2.38
N LYS A 67 -7.50 7.29 -3.51
CA LYS A 67 -8.26 7.21 -4.74
C LYS A 67 -8.27 5.79 -5.27
N ASP A 68 -7.10 5.16 -5.36
CA ASP A 68 -6.98 3.78 -5.81
C ASP A 68 -7.71 2.80 -4.86
N VAL A 69 -7.65 3.03 -3.55
CA VAL A 69 -8.42 2.24 -2.58
C VAL A 69 -9.93 2.42 -2.78
N ALA A 70 -10.39 3.65 -3.04
CA ALA A 70 -11.79 3.94 -3.32
C ALA A 70 -12.25 3.30 -4.63
N ASP A 71 -11.43 3.33 -5.68
CA ASP A 71 -11.79 2.80 -7.00
C ASP A 71 -11.80 1.26 -7.01
N ASP A 72 -10.93 0.60 -6.23
CA ASP A 72 -10.77 -0.86 -6.24
C ASP A 72 -11.68 -1.61 -5.25
N THR A 73 -12.17 -0.93 -4.20
CA THR A 73 -13.02 -1.55 -3.16
C THR A 73 -14.43 -0.97 -3.15
N SER A 74 -15.41 -1.55 -2.46
CA SER A 74 -16.78 -1.00 -2.40
C SER A 74 -17.48 -1.24 -1.05
N GLY A 75 -18.65 -0.62 -0.84
CA GLY A 75 -19.48 -0.80 0.34
C GLY A 75 -18.82 -0.35 1.65
N ASP A 76 -19.20 -0.99 2.76
CA ASP A 76 -18.65 -0.67 4.09
C ASP A 76 -17.17 -1.05 4.22
N TYR A 77 -16.72 -2.01 3.41
CA TYR A 77 -15.30 -2.35 3.32
C TYR A 77 -14.46 -1.16 2.83
N ARG A 78 -14.89 -0.48 1.76
CA ARG A 78 -14.26 0.77 1.29
C ARG A 78 -14.19 1.81 2.40
N LYS A 79 -15.31 2.06 3.08
CA LYS A 79 -15.39 3.08 4.15
C LYS A 79 -14.39 2.79 5.27
N LEU A 80 -14.28 1.53 5.68
CA LEU A 80 -13.32 1.11 6.71
C LEU A 80 -11.88 1.37 6.25
N LEU A 81 -11.53 0.98 5.03
CA LEU A 81 -10.17 1.17 4.52
C LEU A 81 -9.80 2.65 4.36
N LEU A 82 -10.72 3.48 3.86
CA LEU A 82 -10.47 4.91 3.73
C LEU A 82 -10.24 5.58 5.08
N LYS A 83 -10.96 5.16 6.13
CA LYS A 83 -10.68 5.60 7.51
C LYS A 83 -9.29 5.19 7.98
N LEU A 84 -8.84 3.98 7.66
CA LEU A 84 -7.47 3.53 7.99
C LEU A 84 -6.38 4.29 7.22
N VAL A 85 -6.69 4.77 6.01
CA VAL A 85 -5.77 5.58 5.20
C VAL A 85 -5.70 7.04 5.69
N GLY A 86 -6.58 7.42 6.61
CA GLY A 86 -6.64 8.76 7.19
C GLY A 86 -7.53 9.72 6.42
N THR A 87 -8.47 9.22 5.61
CA THR A 87 -9.49 10.04 4.97
C THR A 87 -10.71 10.15 5.89
N THR A 88 -11.05 11.37 6.30
CA THR A 88 -12.25 11.68 7.06
C THR A 88 -13.38 12.08 6.11
N GLU A 89 -14.15 11.11 5.62
CA GLU A 89 -15.53 11.31 5.12
C GLU A 89 -16.46 10.27 5.73
#